data_AF-A0A924JVX1-F1
#
_entry.id   AF-A0A924JVX1-F1
#
_cell.length_a   1.000
_cell.length_b   1.000
_cell.length_c   1.000
_cell.angle_alpha   90.00
_cell.angle_beta   90.00
_cell.angle_gamma   90.00
#
_symmetry.space_group_name_H-M   'P 1'
#
loop_
_entity.id
_entity.type
_entity.pdbx_description
1 polymer ?
#
loop_
_entity_poly.entity_id
_entity_poly.type
_entity_poly.pdbx_seq_one_letter_code
_entity_poly.pdbx_strand_id
1 'polypeptide(L)'
;MTIRSDSPGATELSSQEKLESYGYKQELKRSVSTMDLLIYGLIFMVPIAPWAIFGTVYNASAGMVPLVYIIGLVAMIFTALAYAQMAKSIPLAGSVFSYVRRGLNPTFGFFAGWAILLDYLLVPTLLYVFAAESMIGIFPGSAR
;
A
#
# COMPACT_ATOMS: atom_id res chain seq x y z
N MET A 1 -10.32 -27.92 -37.61
CA MET A 1 -9.52 -28.02 -36.37
C MET A 1 -10.03 -26.95 -35.42
N THR A 2 -11.08 -27.28 -34.68
CA THR A 2 -11.81 -26.45 -33.72
C THR A 2 -11.17 -26.64 -32.35
N ILE A 3 -10.75 -25.57 -31.65
CA ILE A 3 -10.80 -25.46 -30.17
C ILE A 3 -10.80 -23.97 -29.75
N ARG A 4 -11.89 -23.58 -29.07
CA ARG A 4 -12.13 -22.48 -28.11
C ARG A 4 -11.94 -21.01 -28.53
N SER A 5 -13.07 -20.39 -28.89
CA SER A 5 -13.38 -19.01 -28.48
C SER A 5 -13.75 -19.02 -26.99
N ASP A 6 -12.82 -18.66 -26.10
CA ASP A 6 -13.21 -18.27 -24.75
C ASP A 6 -14.03 -16.98 -24.86
N SER A 7 -15.29 -17.07 -24.45
CA SER A 7 -16.26 -15.98 -24.51
C SER A 7 -16.01 -14.99 -23.35
N PRO A 8 -15.61 -13.73 -23.59
CA PRO A 8 -15.34 -12.77 -22.51
C PRO A 8 -16.60 -12.22 -21.81
N GLY A 9 -17.80 -12.47 -22.35
CA GLY A 9 -18.99 -11.68 -22.02
C GLY A 9 -19.60 -11.89 -20.62
N ALA A 10 -19.65 -13.11 -20.09
CA ALA A 10 -20.43 -13.38 -18.87
C ALA A 10 -19.82 -12.78 -17.59
N THR A 11 -18.48 -12.79 -17.48
CA THR A 11 -17.75 -12.30 -16.31
C THR A 11 -17.64 -10.77 -16.32
N GLU A 12 -17.55 -10.16 -17.51
CA GLU A 12 -17.47 -8.70 -17.67
C GLU A 12 -18.81 -8.02 -17.39
N LEU A 13 -19.93 -8.59 -17.89
CA LEU A 13 -21.29 -8.07 -17.63
C LEU A 13 -21.63 -8.12 -16.13
N SER A 14 -21.37 -9.24 -15.46
CA SER A 14 -21.60 -9.36 -14.00
C SER A 14 -20.74 -8.40 -13.16
N SER A 15 -19.55 -8.06 -13.65
CA SER A 15 -18.66 -7.08 -13.00
C SER A 15 -19.14 -5.64 -13.22
N GLN A 16 -19.61 -5.31 -14.43
CA GLN A 16 -20.19 -4.01 -14.76
C GLN A 16 -21.50 -3.76 -13.99
N GLU A 17 -22.40 -4.74 -13.93
CA GLU A 17 -23.65 -4.64 -13.14
C GLU A 17 -23.37 -4.40 -11.64
N LYS A 18 -22.34 -5.07 -11.09
CA LYS A 18 -21.87 -4.80 -9.72
C LYS A 18 -21.36 -3.37 -9.57
N LEU A 19 -20.58 -2.86 -10.52
CA LEU A 19 -20.04 -1.49 -10.48
C LEU A 19 -21.13 -0.41 -10.64
N GLU A 20 -22.12 -0.66 -11.51
CA GLU A 20 -23.29 0.22 -11.68
C GLU A 20 -24.16 0.26 -10.42
N SER A 21 -24.28 -0.85 -9.69
CA SER A 21 -24.96 -0.85 -8.37
C SER A 21 -24.26 0.05 -7.33
N TYR A 22 -22.97 0.33 -7.51
CA TYR A 22 -22.20 1.27 -6.71
C TYR A 22 -22.17 2.70 -7.29
N GLY A 23 -22.85 2.97 -8.41
CA GLY A 23 -22.88 4.25 -9.09
C GLY A 23 -21.59 4.61 -9.84
N TYR A 24 -20.73 3.61 -10.15
CA TYR A 24 -19.44 3.82 -10.80
C TYR A 24 -19.46 3.29 -12.24
N LYS A 25 -19.31 4.17 -13.23
CA LYS A 25 -19.09 3.76 -14.63
C LYS A 25 -17.62 3.46 -14.86
N GLN A 26 -17.32 2.27 -15.36
CA GLN A 26 -15.94 1.88 -15.66
C GLN A 26 -15.46 2.54 -16.97
N GLU A 27 -14.70 3.64 -16.84
CA GLU A 27 -14.14 4.37 -17.99
C GLU A 27 -12.77 3.85 -18.43
N LEU A 28 -11.99 3.25 -17.51
CA LEU A 28 -10.66 2.70 -17.81
C LEU A 28 -10.69 1.20 -18.10
N LYS A 29 -9.94 0.80 -19.14
CA LYS A 29 -9.68 -0.61 -19.45
C LYS A 29 -8.83 -1.21 -18.33
N ARG A 30 -9.28 -2.32 -17.76
CA ARG A 30 -8.55 -3.06 -16.72
C ARG A 30 -7.34 -3.76 -17.35
N SER A 31 -6.22 -3.06 -17.51
CA SER A 31 -5.01 -3.57 -18.16
C SER A 31 -3.87 -3.91 -17.19
N VAL A 32 -3.99 -3.54 -15.91
CA VAL A 32 -2.95 -3.81 -14.91
C VAL A 32 -3.00 -5.28 -14.50
N SER A 33 -1.91 -6.01 -14.76
CA SER A 33 -1.76 -7.40 -14.34
C SER A 33 -1.52 -7.47 -12.82
N THR A 34 -1.89 -8.60 -12.20
CA THR A 34 -1.59 -8.86 -10.79
C THR A 34 -0.08 -8.78 -10.52
N MET A 35 0.75 -9.19 -11.48
CA MET A 35 2.21 -9.10 -11.36
C MET A 35 2.71 -7.65 -11.35
N ASP A 36 2.14 -6.80 -12.20
CA ASP A 36 2.49 -5.37 -12.23
C ASP A 36 2.12 -4.70 -10.90
N LEU A 37 0.98 -5.08 -10.32
CA LEU A 37 0.54 -4.59 -9.01
C LEU A 37 1.47 -5.05 -7.87
N LEU A 38 1.93 -6.30 -7.90
CA LEU A 38 2.88 -6.82 -6.92
C LEU A 38 4.23 -6.12 -7.01
N ILE A 39 4.75 -5.93 -8.22
CA ILE A 39 6.01 -5.21 -8.45
C ILE A 39 5.87 -3.75 -7.98
N TYR A 40 4.77 -3.09 -8.34
CA TYR A 40 4.48 -1.74 -7.88
C TYR A 40 4.43 -1.64 -6.35
N GLY A 41 3.75 -2.58 -5.68
CA GLY A 41 3.69 -2.64 -4.22
C GLY A 41 5.07 -2.86 -3.59
N LEU A 42 5.91 -3.70 -4.18
CA LEU A 42 7.27 -3.94 -3.70
C LEU A 42 8.16 -2.69 -3.82
N ILE A 43 8.05 -1.96 -4.94
CA ILE A 43 8.75 -0.67 -5.13
C ILE A 43 8.29 0.35 -4.08
N PHE A 44 6.98 0.40 -3.81
CA PHE A 44 6.39 1.34 -2.85
C PHE A 44 6.79 1.04 -1.39
N MET A 45 7.15 -0.20 -1.06
CA MET A 45 7.61 -0.57 0.29
C MET A 45 9.02 -0.06 0.63
N VAL A 46 9.74 0.53 -0.33
CA VAL A 46 11.09 1.11 -0.13
C VAL A 46 12.01 0.13 0.64
N PRO A 47 12.41 -1.01 0.03
CA PRO A 47 13.13 -2.09 0.73
C PRO A 47 14.49 -1.66 1.29
N ILE A 48 15.01 -0.51 0.87
CA ILE A 48 16.26 0.08 1.39
C ILE A 48 16.05 0.87 2.70
N ALA A 49 14.82 1.23 3.07
CA ALA A 49 14.55 2.03 4.28
C ALA A 49 15.08 1.41 5.59
N PRO A 50 14.97 0.09 5.83
CA PRO A 50 15.53 -0.55 7.03
C PRO A 50 17.04 -0.37 7.19
N TRP A 51 17.77 -0.18 6.08
CA TRP A 51 19.22 0.06 6.11
C TRP A 51 19.58 1.31 6.90
N ALA A 52 18.85 2.41 6.68
CA ALA A 52 19.13 3.70 7.32
C ALA A 52 18.95 3.66 8.84
N ILE A 53 17.99 2.88 9.33
CA ILE A 53 17.65 2.81 10.75
C ILE A 53 18.30 1.64 11.48
N PHE A 54 19.00 0.74 10.77
CA PHE A 54 19.54 -0.50 11.33
C PHE A 54 20.40 -0.26 12.58
N GLY A 55 21.27 0.75 12.58
CA GLY A 55 22.13 1.07 13.73
C GLY A 55 21.34 1.48 14.98
N THR A 56 20.28 2.27 14.81
CA THR A 56 19.41 2.67 15.93
C THR A 56 18.65 1.48 16.51
N VAL A 57 18.14 0.61 15.63
CA VAL A 57 17.42 -0.62 16.02
C VAL A 57 18.38 -1.62 16.68
N TYR A 58 19.62 -1.73 16.21
CA TYR A 58 20.64 -2.59 16.81
C TYR A 58 20.93 -2.20 18.26
N ASN A 59 21.11 -0.90 18.52
CA ASN A 59 21.32 -0.39 19.87
C ASN A 59 20.08 -0.59 20.75
N ALA A 60 18.88 -0.31 20.22
CA ALA A 60 17.63 -0.45 20.97
C ALA A 60 17.25 -1.92 21.27
N SER A 61 17.65 -2.85 20.41
CA SER A 61 17.35 -4.29 20.53
C SER A 61 18.44 -5.09 21.27
N ALA A 62 19.46 -4.41 21.83
CA ALA A 62 20.61 -5.05 22.47
C ALA A 62 21.26 -6.14 21.59
N GLY A 63 21.30 -5.91 20.26
CA GLY A 63 21.86 -6.85 19.29
C GLY A 63 20.90 -7.94 18.77
N MET A 64 19.66 -8.02 19.27
CA MET A 64 18.64 -9.00 18.83
C MET A 64 17.77 -8.49 17.67
N VAL A 65 18.39 -7.86 16.68
CA VAL A 65 17.69 -7.28 15.52
C VAL A 65 16.82 -8.29 14.75
N PRO A 66 17.26 -9.54 14.48
CA PRO A 66 16.45 -10.49 13.71
C PRO A 66 15.10 -10.82 14.38
N LEU A 67 15.06 -10.88 15.71
CA LEU A 67 13.85 -11.23 16.47
C LEU A 67 12.79 -10.12 16.35
N VAL A 68 13.23 -8.86 16.44
CA VAL A 68 12.36 -7.68 16.25
C VAL A 68 11.71 -7.71 14.86
N TYR A 69 12.49 -7.99 13.82
CA TYR A 69 11.97 -8.11 12.45
C TYR A 69 10.99 -9.28 12.28
N ILE A 70 11.23 -10.43 12.93
CA ILE A 70 10.30 -11.58 12.87
C ILE A 70 8.96 -11.23 13.52
N ILE A 71 8.97 -10.62 14.71
CA ILE A 71 7.74 -10.21 15.39
C ILE A 71 6.99 -9.16 14.55
N GLY A 72 7.72 -8.18 14.02
CA GLY A 72 7.16 -7.17 13.12
C GLY A 72 6.54 -7.79 11.86
N LEU A 73 7.22 -8.76 11.25
CA LEU A 73 6.73 -9.48 10.08
C LEU A 73 5.40 -10.20 10.38
N VAL A 74 5.30 -10.89 11.52
CA VAL A 74 4.08 -11.57 11.95
C VAL A 74 2.93 -10.57 12.08
N ALA A 75 3.15 -9.44 12.77
CA ALA A 75 2.14 -8.38 12.92
C ALA A 75 1.70 -7.79 11.55
N MET A 76 2.65 -7.60 10.63
CA MET A 76 2.38 -7.10 9.29
C MET A 76 1.59 -8.10 8.43
N ILE A 77 1.82 -9.40 8.59
CA ILE A 77 1.04 -10.45 7.89
C ILE A 77 -0.43 -10.40 8.34
N PHE A 78 -0.71 -10.29 9.64
CA PHE A 78 -2.09 -10.15 10.13
C PHE A 78 -2.77 -8.92 9.53
N THR A 79 -2.05 -7.79 9.48
CA THR A 79 -2.54 -6.56 8.87
C THR A 79 -2.83 -6.75 7.38
N ALA A 80 -1.90 -7.35 6.63
CA ALA A 80 -2.07 -7.62 5.20
C ALA A 80 -3.27 -8.54 4.92
N LEU A 81 -3.50 -9.55 5.75
CA LEU A 81 -4.66 -10.44 5.63
C LEU A 81 -5.98 -9.70 5.87
N ALA A 82 -6.04 -8.78 6.84
CA ALA A 82 -7.21 -7.95 7.08
C ALA A 82 -7.52 -7.04 5.87
N TYR A 83 -6.50 -6.38 5.31
CA TYR A 83 -6.66 -5.57 4.10
C TYR A 83 -7.04 -6.41 2.88
N ALA A 84 -6.48 -7.62 2.72
CA ALA A 84 -6.81 -8.52 1.62
C ALA A 84 -8.28 -8.96 1.65
N GLN A 85 -8.85 -9.20 2.84
CA GLN A 85 -10.28 -9.49 2.98
C GLN A 85 -11.14 -8.29 2.62
N MET A 86 -10.74 -7.08 3.03
CA MET A 86 -11.44 -5.85 2.69
C MET A 86 -11.42 -5.57 1.18
N ALA A 87 -10.28 -5.75 0.53
CA ALA A 87 -10.11 -5.58 -0.92
C ALA A 87 -10.97 -6.58 -1.74
N LYS A 88 -11.17 -7.80 -1.24
CA LYS A 88 -12.09 -8.78 -1.87
C LYS A 88 -13.56 -8.40 -1.73
N SER A 89 -13.94 -7.74 -0.63
CA SER A 89 -15.34 -7.38 -0.35
C SER A 89 -15.83 -6.17 -1.15
N ILE A 90 -14.94 -5.22 -1.48
CA ILE A 90 -15.28 -3.97 -2.17
C ILE A 90 -14.39 -3.84 -3.43
N PRO A 91 -14.79 -4.41 -4.58
CA PRO A 91 -13.99 -4.37 -5.81
C PRO A 91 -14.18 -3.06 -6.59
N LEU A 92 -14.09 -1.92 -5.89
CA LEU A 92 -14.12 -0.58 -6.49
C LEU A 92 -12.70 -0.02 -6.59
N ALA A 93 -12.41 0.72 -7.65
CA ALA A 93 -11.21 1.54 -7.79
C ALA A 93 -11.34 2.77 -6.87
N GLY A 94 -11.29 2.55 -5.56
CA GLY A 94 -11.36 3.59 -4.54
C GLY A 94 -10.27 3.37 -3.50
N SER A 95 -9.50 4.41 -3.21
CA SER A 95 -8.54 4.44 -2.09
C SER A 95 -9.24 4.12 -0.75
N VAL A 96 -8.48 3.92 0.32
CA VAL A 96 -8.95 3.58 1.68
C VAL A 96 -10.18 4.39 2.15
N PHE A 97 -10.31 5.64 1.67
CA PHE A 97 -11.52 6.45 1.81
C PHE A 97 -12.83 5.75 1.43
N SER A 98 -12.86 5.04 0.30
CA SER A 98 -14.03 4.31 -0.18
C SER A 98 -14.33 3.09 0.69
N TYR A 99 -13.31 2.45 1.26
CA TYR A 99 -13.47 1.32 2.18
C TYR A 99 -14.04 1.75 3.53
N VAL A 100 -13.50 2.81 4.14
CA VAL A 100 -13.94 3.27 5.47
C VAL A 100 -15.32 3.96 5.40
N ARG A 101 -15.60 4.73 4.33
CA ARG A 101 -16.90 5.39 4.16
C ARG A 101 -18.05 4.39 4.01
N ARG A 102 -17.81 3.19 3.48
CA ARG A 102 -18.83 2.15 3.31
C ARG A 102 -18.87 1.12 4.45
N GLY A 103 -17.72 0.81 5.07
CA GLY A 103 -17.60 -0.29 6.03
C GLY A 103 -17.86 0.04 7.51
N LEU A 104 -17.66 1.29 7.94
CA LEU A 104 -17.69 1.62 9.38
C LEU A 104 -18.67 2.76 9.72
N ASN A 105 -18.46 3.95 9.12
CA ASN A 105 -19.37 5.11 9.22
C ASN A 105 -18.76 6.28 8.41
N PRO A 106 -19.57 7.17 7.80
CA PRO A 106 -19.07 8.38 7.14
C PRO A 106 -18.15 9.26 8.00
N THR A 107 -18.39 9.35 9.33
CA THR A 107 -17.55 10.14 10.24
C THR A 107 -16.14 9.56 10.39
N PHE A 108 -16.00 8.25 10.57
CA PHE A 108 -14.69 7.59 10.60
C PHE A 108 -13.99 7.62 9.24
N GLY A 109 -14.76 7.64 8.14
CA GLY A 109 -14.24 7.85 6.79
C GLY A 109 -13.57 9.21 6.61
N PHE A 110 -14.10 10.26 7.24
CA PHE A 110 -13.48 11.59 7.22
C PHE A 110 -12.15 11.62 7.97
N PHE A 111 -12.08 11.02 9.16
CA PHE A 111 -10.83 10.97 9.94
C PHE A 111 -9.77 10.07 9.29
N ALA A 112 -10.14 8.88 8.81
CA ALA A 112 -9.22 8.00 8.08
C ALA A 112 -8.67 8.69 6.83
N GLY A 113 -9.53 9.46 6.17
CA GLY A 113 -9.17 10.27 5.05
C GLY A 113 -8.16 11.38 5.34
N TRP A 114 -8.40 12.12 6.43
CA TRP A 114 -7.48 13.11 6.95
C TRP A 114 -6.15 12.50 7.39
N ALA A 115 -6.16 11.34 8.03
CA ALA A 115 -4.95 10.63 8.42
C ALA A 115 -4.10 10.26 7.20
N ILE A 116 -4.73 9.78 6.12
CA ILE A 116 -4.04 9.46 4.87
C ILE A 116 -3.52 10.72 4.16
N LEU A 117 -4.28 11.82 4.17
CA LEU A 117 -3.81 13.10 3.64
C LEU A 117 -2.54 13.55 4.37
N LEU A 118 -2.53 13.47 5.70
CA LEU A 118 -1.37 13.80 6.53
C LEU A 118 -0.22 12.84 6.26
N ASP A 119 -0.47 11.54 6.13
CA ASP A 119 0.57 10.55 5.79
C ASP A 119 1.23 10.88 4.44
N TYR A 120 0.43 11.21 3.42
CA TYR A 120 0.96 11.65 2.11
C TYR A 120 1.77 12.94 2.18
N LEU A 121 1.52 13.83 3.14
CA LEU A 121 2.29 15.06 3.32
C LEU A 121 3.58 14.80 4.13
N LEU A 122 3.50 13.97 5.17
CA LEU A 122 4.57 13.74 6.13
C LEU A 122 5.63 12.76 5.61
N VAL A 123 5.23 11.73 4.86
CA VAL A 123 6.17 10.71 4.35
C VAL A 123 7.25 11.32 3.44
N PRO A 124 6.93 12.17 2.44
CA PRO A 124 7.96 12.84 1.63
C PRO A 124 8.91 13.72 2.45
N THR A 125 8.38 14.46 3.43
CA THR A 125 9.20 15.30 4.32
C THR A 125 10.14 14.45 5.16
N LEU A 126 9.66 13.33 5.70
CA LEU A 126 10.47 12.38 6.47
C LEU A 126 11.57 11.75 5.59
N LEU A 127 11.23 11.33 4.36
CA LEU A 127 12.20 10.80 3.41
C LEU A 127 13.28 11.84 3.04
N TYR A 128 12.91 13.12 2.93
CA TYR A 128 13.87 14.20 2.69
C TYR A 128 14.85 14.36 3.85
N VAL A 129 14.38 14.28 5.10
CA VAL A 129 15.25 14.31 6.28
C VAL A 129 16.21 13.13 6.28
N PHE A 130 15.74 11.90 6.02
CA PHE A 130 16.62 10.74 5.91
C PHE A 130 17.64 10.86 4.76
N ALA A 131 17.23 11.45 3.63
CA ALA A 131 18.14 11.73 2.52
C ALA A 131 19.22 12.75 2.91
N ALA A 132 18.86 13.81 3.66
CA ALA A 132 19.81 14.80 4.17
C ALA A 132 20.83 14.17 5.14
N GLU A 133 20.38 13.35 6.10
CA GLU A 133 21.25 12.63 7.04
C GLU A 133 22.24 11.70 6.30
N SER A 134 21.75 10.95 5.30
CA SER A 134 22.61 10.07 4.51
C SER A 134 23.63 10.81 3.64
N MET A 135 23.27 12.00 3.12
CA MET A 135 24.20 12.85 2.36
C MET A 135 25.33 13.39 3.23
N ILE A 136 25.03 13.79 4.46
CA ILE A 136 26.03 14.23 5.45
C ILE A 136 27.00 13.09 5.79
N GLY A 137 26.49 11.86 5.91
CA GLY A 137 27.32 10.68 6.12
C GLY A 137 28.30 10.38 4.97
N ILE A 138 27.97 10.77 3.74
CA ILE A 138 28.79 10.54 2.53
C ILE A 138 29.80 11.69 2.32
N PHE A 139 29.42 12.94 2.62
CA PHE A 139 30.28 14.12 2.50
C PHE A 139 30.49 14.80 3.86
N PRO A 140 31.49 14.36 4.66
CA PRO A 140 31.71 14.86 6.02
C PRO A 140 32.25 16.32 6.10
N GLY A 141 31.87 17.21 5.18
CA GLY A 141 32.32 18.59 5.10
C GLY A 141 31.35 19.60 4.47
N SER A 142 30.07 19.25 4.23
CA SER A 142 29.06 20.25 3.82
C SER A 142 28.65 21.11 5.03
N ALA A 143 28.63 22.44 4.83
CA ALA A 143 28.27 23.40 5.87
C ALA A 143 26.81 23.20 6.33
N ARG A 144 26.61 23.34 7.64
CA ARG A 144 25.33 23.19 8.36
C ARG A 144 24.23 24.10 7.84
#